data_AF-A0A8J4W9J2-F1
#
_entry.id   AF-A0A8J4W9J2-F1
#
_cell.length_a   1.000
_cell.length_b   1.000
_cell.length_c   1.000
_cell.angle_alpha   90.00
_cell.angle_beta   90.00
_cell.angle_gamma   90.00
#
_symmetry.space_group_name_H-M   'P 1'
#
loop_
_entity.id
_entity.type
_entity.pdbx_description
1 polymer ?
#
loop_
_entity_poly.entity_id
_entity_poly.type
_entity_poly.pdbx_seq_one_letter_code
_entity_poly.pdbx_strand_id
1 'polypeptide(L)'
;MVSVTSFTSGNNQKAVIDSPLQALLGSAGVLPTTCKHDGLTSAHQLAKLTNALLYGVINSIRTIPTMYGYALIIFSHPAFTDYTPALSKLVVFSSAVHQVIFTLLSSLPFAIGQVQDAGLIFLSTMATSICNSLGEDVSTEAKVATTVVTIGIATASLGVCLVVMGRLKLAAFASYLPMPVIGGYLAFIGLFCLYAGLALSIP
;
A
#
# COMPACT_ATOMS: atom_id res chain seq x y z
N MET A 1 8.59 16.26 15.80
CA MET A 1 9.76 17.17 15.83
C MET A 1 10.48 16.98 14.50
N VAL A 2 10.70 17.89 13.55
CA VAL A 2 10.61 19.36 13.33
C VAL A 2 10.28 19.44 11.80
N SER A 3 9.44 20.32 11.25
CA SER A 3 9.77 21.72 10.99
C SER A 3 8.57 22.50 10.45
N VAL A 4 8.45 23.71 11.00
CA VAL A 4 7.69 24.86 10.55
C VAL A 4 8.30 25.43 9.28
N THR A 5 7.49 25.97 8.37
CA THR A 5 7.88 27.15 7.59
C THR A 5 6.66 28.04 7.37
N SER A 6 6.62 29.14 8.12
CA SER A 6 5.86 30.34 7.81
C SER A 6 6.85 31.32 7.16
N PHE A 7 6.44 31.97 6.08
CA PHE A 7 6.91 33.31 5.73
C PHE A 7 5.74 34.15 5.21
N THR A 8 5.49 35.22 5.95
CA THR A 8 4.52 36.30 5.72
C THR A 8 5.23 37.49 5.05
N SER A 9 4.43 38.36 4.42
CA SER A 9 4.66 39.77 4.07
C SER A 9 5.09 39.99 2.61
N GLY A 10 4.40 40.75 1.75
CA GLY A 10 3.26 41.65 1.89
C GLY A 10 3.47 42.81 0.90
N ASN A 11 2.50 43.14 0.03
CA ASN A 11 2.29 44.53 -0.38
C ASN A 11 0.92 44.75 -1.05
N ASN A 12 0.32 45.88 -0.71
CA ASN A 12 -0.94 46.45 -1.14
C ASN A 12 -0.92 46.93 -2.60
N GLN A 13 -1.98 46.67 -3.39
CA GLN A 13 -2.45 47.64 -4.38
C GLN A 13 -3.95 47.49 -4.72
N LYS A 14 -4.74 48.36 -4.05
CA LYS A 14 -5.86 49.19 -4.56
C LYS A 14 -6.93 48.55 -5.47
N ALA A 15 -8.16 48.57 -4.96
CA ALA A 15 -9.42 48.30 -5.64
C ALA A 15 -9.64 49.17 -6.90
N VAL A 16 -10.20 48.56 -7.96
CA VAL A 16 -11.11 49.19 -8.92
C VAL A 16 -12.16 48.15 -9.34
N ILE A 17 -13.41 48.46 -9.00
CA ILE A 17 -14.62 47.81 -9.50
C ILE A 17 -14.85 48.36 -10.91
N ASP A 18 -14.86 47.53 -11.94
CA ASP A 18 -15.45 47.88 -13.23
C ASP A 18 -16.12 46.67 -13.89
N SER A 19 -17.33 46.93 -14.39
CA SER A 19 -18.38 46.01 -14.81
C SER A 19 -18.06 45.15 -16.05
N PRO A 20 -18.73 43.98 -16.21
CA PRO A 20 -18.38 42.94 -17.19
C PRO A 20 -19.04 43.09 -18.57
N LEU A 21 -19.12 44.30 -19.14
CA LEU A 21 -19.87 44.55 -20.40
C LEU A 21 -19.10 45.21 -21.55
N GLN A 22 -17.79 45.47 -21.43
CA GLN A 22 -17.04 46.25 -22.44
C GLN A 22 -16.01 45.45 -23.27
N ALA A 23 -15.86 44.13 -23.08
CA ALA A 23 -14.85 43.33 -23.80
C ALA A 23 -15.42 42.47 -24.94
N LEU A 24 -16.74 42.52 -25.18
CA LEU A 24 -17.43 41.63 -26.12
C LEU A 24 -17.59 42.18 -27.55
N LEU A 25 -17.05 43.35 -27.91
CA LEU A 25 -17.21 43.91 -29.26
C LEU A 25 -15.95 44.69 -29.72
N GLY A 26 -14.92 43.96 -30.14
CA GLY A 26 -13.68 44.51 -30.70
C GLY A 26 -13.08 43.65 -31.80
N SER A 27 -13.80 43.59 -32.92
CA SER A 27 -13.37 43.31 -34.32
C SER A 27 -12.14 42.44 -34.61
N ALA A 28 -12.41 41.45 -35.46
CA ALA A 28 -11.52 40.63 -36.27
C ALA A 28 -10.27 41.32 -36.87
N GLY A 29 -9.16 40.57 -36.89
CA GLY A 29 -8.08 40.72 -37.87
C GLY A 29 -6.68 40.35 -37.39
N VAL A 30 -6.08 39.36 -38.06
CA VAL A 30 -4.63 39.05 -38.19
C VAL A 30 -4.01 38.07 -37.18
N LEU A 31 -3.73 36.85 -37.68
CA LEU A 31 -2.69 35.93 -37.20
C LEU A 31 -1.33 36.43 -37.72
N PRO A 32 -0.25 36.40 -36.93
CA PRO A 32 0.69 35.28 -37.09
C PRO A 32 1.31 34.77 -35.77
N THR A 33 1.57 33.46 -35.74
CA THR A 33 2.72 32.75 -35.11
C THR A 33 3.22 33.25 -33.75
N THR A 34 3.19 32.42 -32.69
CA THR A 34 4.29 31.48 -32.39
C THR A 34 3.81 30.40 -31.41
N CYS A 35 3.90 29.13 -31.82
CA CYS A 35 3.84 27.99 -30.91
C CYS A 35 4.99 28.08 -29.89
N LYS A 36 4.66 28.40 -28.64
CA LYS A 36 5.56 28.25 -27.49
C LYS A 36 4.83 27.51 -26.36
N HIS A 37 4.05 26.49 -26.72
CA HIS A 37 3.23 25.71 -25.78
C HIS A 37 3.69 24.24 -25.61
N ASP A 38 4.74 23.83 -26.32
CA ASP A 38 5.28 22.47 -26.28
C ASP A 38 6.43 22.30 -25.26
N GLY A 39 7.16 23.38 -24.96
CA GLY A 39 8.32 23.32 -24.04
C GLY A 39 7.93 23.28 -22.55
N LEU A 40 6.92 24.05 -22.15
CA LEU A 40 6.48 24.14 -20.75
C LEU A 40 5.69 22.89 -20.31
N THR A 41 4.93 22.31 -21.24
CA THR A 41 4.22 21.03 -21.06
C THR A 41 5.20 19.86 -20.99
N SER A 42 6.23 19.82 -21.84
CA SER A 42 7.25 18.76 -21.83
C SER A 42 8.08 18.76 -20.54
N ALA A 43 8.52 19.94 -20.07
CA ALA A 43 9.24 20.05 -18.79
C ALA A 43 8.40 19.61 -17.58
N HIS A 44 7.11 19.94 -17.56
CA HIS A 44 6.19 19.52 -16.51
C HIS A 44 5.87 18.01 -16.57
N GLN A 45 5.77 17.41 -17.77
CA GLN A 45 5.61 15.96 -17.92
C GLN A 45 6.90 15.20 -17.51
N LEU A 46 8.07 15.75 -17.83
CA LEU A 46 9.36 15.19 -17.38
C LEU A 46 9.50 15.24 -15.86
N ALA A 47 9.08 16.33 -15.21
CA ALA A 47 9.07 16.44 -13.76
C ALA A 47 8.11 15.42 -13.13
N LYS A 48 6.92 15.23 -13.71
CA LYS A 48 5.96 14.20 -13.26
C LYS A 48 6.50 12.79 -13.41
N LEU A 49 7.12 12.46 -14.55
CA LEU A 49 7.74 11.17 -14.79
C LEU A 49 8.89 10.93 -13.81
N THR A 50 9.76 11.93 -13.62
CA THR A 50 10.86 11.86 -12.67
C THR A 50 10.37 11.58 -11.26
N ASN A 51 9.33 12.30 -10.81
CA ASN A 51 8.72 12.08 -9.50
C ASN A 51 8.11 10.68 -9.38
N ALA A 52 7.38 10.21 -10.39
CA ALA A 52 6.78 8.88 -10.40
C ALA A 52 7.84 7.76 -10.32
N LEU A 53 8.94 7.91 -11.07
CA LEU A 53 10.08 6.99 -11.01
C LEU A 53 10.73 7.00 -9.63
N LEU A 54 10.96 8.18 -9.04
CA LEU A 54 11.49 8.33 -7.68
C LEU A 54 10.62 7.60 -6.66
N TYR A 55 9.29 7.81 -6.68
CA TYR A 55 8.37 7.11 -5.78
C TYR A 55 8.38 5.59 -6.02
N GLY A 56 8.44 5.14 -7.28
CA GLY A 56 8.55 3.73 -7.63
C GLY A 56 9.82 3.08 -7.09
N VAL A 57 10.96 3.75 -7.20
CA VAL A 57 12.25 3.27 -6.69
C VAL A 57 12.25 3.22 -5.16
N ILE A 58 11.81 4.29 -4.50
CA ILE A 58 11.72 4.33 -3.03
C ILE A 58 10.83 3.19 -2.51
N ASN A 59 9.66 2.98 -3.13
CA ASN A 59 8.76 1.90 -2.75
C ASN A 59 9.37 0.53 -3.01
N SER A 60 10.08 0.33 -4.13
CA SER A 60 10.72 -0.94 -4.46
C SER A 60 11.84 -1.29 -3.47
N ILE A 61 12.70 -0.32 -3.13
CA ILE A 61 13.78 -0.51 -2.15
C ILE A 61 13.22 -0.90 -0.78
N ARG A 62 12.12 -0.28 -0.34
CA ARG A 62 11.48 -0.65 0.94
C ARG A 62 10.78 -2.00 0.88
N THR A 63 10.16 -2.34 -0.25
CA THR A 63 9.32 -3.54 -0.36
C THR A 63 10.14 -4.82 -0.24
N ILE A 64 11.35 -4.87 -0.82
CA ILE A 64 12.15 -6.12 -0.85
C ILE A 64 12.48 -6.62 0.58
N PRO A 65 13.10 -5.82 1.48
CA PRO A 65 13.37 -6.26 2.85
C PRO A 65 12.09 -6.52 3.64
N THR A 66 11.05 -5.70 3.41
CA THR A 66 9.78 -5.81 4.13
C THR A 66 9.07 -7.13 3.82
N MET A 67 8.95 -7.51 2.55
CA MET A 67 8.31 -8.76 2.15
C MET A 67 9.08 -9.99 2.63
N TYR A 68 10.42 -9.92 2.65
CA TYR A 68 11.23 -10.98 3.23
C TYR A 68 10.98 -11.11 4.74
N GLY A 69 10.97 -10.00 5.48
CA GLY A 69 10.60 -10.00 6.89
C GLY A 69 9.21 -10.56 7.14
N TYR A 70 8.22 -10.19 6.33
CA TYR A 70 6.85 -10.70 6.43
C TYR A 70 6.78 -12.21 6.22
N ALA A 71 7.53 -12.76 5.27
CA ALA A 71 7.61 -14.20 5.06
C ALA A 71 8.14 -14.92 6.31
N LEU A 72 9.18 -14.39 6.95
CA LEU A 72 9.72 -14.97 8.19
C LEU A 72 8.76 -14.87 9.37
N ILE A 73 7.94 -13.82 9.44
CA ILE A 73 6.91 -13.67 10.47
C ILE A 73 5.74 -14.64 10.24
N ILE A 74 5.29 -14.79 8.99
CA ILE A 74 4.20 -15.72 8.64
C ILE A 74 4.63 -17.17 8.91
N PHE A 75 5.86 -17.52 8.52
CA PHE A 75 6.40 -18.86 8.62
C PHE A 75 7.43 -19.00 9.74
N SER A 76 7.14 -18.42 10.90
CA SER A 76 8.05 -18.42 12.06
C SER A 76 8.13 -19.78 12.78
N HIS A 77 7.28 -20.74 12.43
CA HIS A 77 7.27 -22.07 13.06
C HIS A 77 8.48 -22.92 12.60
N PRO A 78 9.16 -23.66 13.50
CA PRO A 78 10.38 -24.42 13.17
C PRO A 78 10.23 -25.41 12.00
N ALA A 79 9.03 -25.95 11.81
CA ALA A 79 8.71 -26.86 10.69
C ALA A 79 8.90 -26.25 9.29
N PHE A 80 9.01 -24.91 9.18
CA PHE A 80 9.19 -24.21 7.91
C PHE A 80 10.65 -23.86 7.60
N THR A 81 11.58 -24.08 8.55
CA THR A 81 12.98 -23.61 8.46
C THR A 81 13.64 -23.99 7.14
N ASP A 82 13.54 -25.26 6.74
CA ASP A 82 14.15 -25.79 5.51
C ASP A 82 13.51 -25.23 4.21
N TYR A 83 12.24 -24.80 4.29
CA TYR A 83 11.46 -24.29 3.16
C TYR A 83 11.39 -22.77 3.12
N THR A 84 11.97 -22.08 4.10
CA THR A 84 11.98 -20.62 4.23
C THR A 84 12.36 -19.91 2.92
N PRO A 85 13.42 -20.30 2.18
CA PRO A 85 13.78 -19.64 0.93
C PRO A 85 12.71 -19.78 -0.17
N ALA A 86 12.04 -20.93 -0.24
CA ALA A 86 10.96 -21.17 -1.20
C ALA A 86 9.69 -20.39 -0.84
N LEU A 87 9.35 -20.38 0.46
CA LEU A 87 8.20 -19.65 1.00
C LEU A 87 8.36 -18.14 0.86
N SER A 88 9.55 -17.61 1.12
CA SER A 88 9.85 -16.18 0.91
C SER A 88 9.71 -15.77 -0.55
N LYS A 89 10.14 -16.61 -1.50
CA LYS A 89 9.92 -16.36 -2.94
C LYS A 89 8.43 -16.30 -3.28
N LEU A 90 7.62 -17.19 -2.68
CA LEU A 90 6.17 -17.22 -2.87
C LEU A 90 5.53 -15.91 -2.38
N VAL A 91 5.88 -15.46 -1.16
CA VAL A 91 5.33 -14.22 -0.58
C VAL A 91 5.72 -12.99 -1.42
N VAL A 92 6.99 -12.88 -1.82
CA VAL A 92 7.46 -11.78 -2.69
C VAL A 92 6.75 -11.80 -4.04
N PHE A 93 6.59 -12.97 -4.65
CA PHE A 93 5.88 -13.13 -5.91
C PHE A 93 4.40 -12.76 -5.77
N SER A 94 3.73 -13.21 -4.70
CA SER A 94 2.35 -12.84 -4.40
C SER A 94 2.18 -11.32 -4.29
N SER A 95 3.10 -10.64 -3.61
CA SER A 95 3.06 -9.19 -3.48
C SER A 95 3.26 -8.47 -4.81
N ALA A 96 4.15 -8.98 -5.68
CA ALA A 96 4.32 -8.45 -7.02
C ALA A 96 3.03 -8.58 -7.86
N VAL A 97 2.37 -9.74 -7.81
CA VAL A 97 1.09 -9.96 -8.49
C VAL A 97 0.01 -9.02 -7.96
N HIS A 98 -0.12 -8.87 -6.64
CA HIS A 98 -1.07 -7.93 -6.03
C HIS A 98 -0.82 -6.49 -6.50
N GLN A 99 0.44 -6.06 -6.54
CA GLN A 99 0.78 -4.72 -6.99
C GLN A 99 0.41 -4.50 -8.45
N VAL A 100 0.69 -5.47 -9.33
CA VAL A 100 0.32 -5.38 -10.75
C VAL A 100 -1.18 -5.27 -10.90
N ILE A 101 -1.94 -6.12 -10.21
CA ILE A 101 -3.41 -6.10 -10.26
C ILE A 101 -3.95 -4.76 -9.73
N PHE A 102 -3.43 -4.27 -8.60
CA PHE A 102 -3.85 -2.97 -8.04
C PHE A 102 -3.50 -1.80 -8.97
N THR A 103 -2.30 -1.78 -9.55
CA THR A 103 -1.91 -0.71 -10.49
C THR A 103 -2.80 -0.69 -11.72
N LEU A 104 -3.23 -1.85 -12.22
CA LEU A 104 -4.06 -1.94 -13.44
C LEU A 104 -5.56 -1.71 -13.18
N LEU A 105 -6.09 -2.17 -12.05
CA LEU A 105 -7.53 -2.21 -11.79
C LEU A 105 -8.01 -1.16 -10.77
N SER A 106 -7.11 -0.53 -10.01
CA SER A 106 -7.50 0.44 -8.97
C SER A 106 -7.82 1.81 -9.57
N SER A 107 -8.88 2.43 -9.05
CA SER A 107 -9.26 3.82 -9.35
C SER A 107 -8.53 4.85 -8.48
N LEU A 108 -7.66 4.41 -7.56
CA LEU A 108 -6.98 5.27 -6.60
C LEU A 108 -5.56 5.61 -7.08
N PRO A 109 -5.19 6.91 -7.24
CA PRO A 109 -3.92 7.34 -7.83
C PRO A 109 -2.66 6.99 -7.01
N PHE A 110 -2.83 6.46 -5.79
CA PHE A 110 -1.75 6.08 -4.87
C PHE A 110 -1.96 4.69 -4.27
N ALA A 111 -2.67 3.81 -4.97
CA ALA A 111 -2.95 2.47 -4.46
C ALA A 111 -1.68 1.61 -4.42
N ILE A 112 -1.37 1.07 -3.25
CA ILE A 112 -0.27 0.13 -3.04
C ILE A 112 -0.89 -1.22 -2.70
N GLY A 113 -0.73 -2.20 -3.59
CA GLY A 113 -1.19 -3.57 -3.41
C GLY A 113 -0.05 -4.42 -2.91
N GLN A 114 0.09 -4.56 -1.59
CA GLN A 114 1.13 -5.36 -0.95
C GLN A 114 0.51 -6.18 0.19
N VAL A 115 1.26 -7.17 0.68
CA VAL A 115 0.93 -7.85 1.94
C VAL A 115 0.93 -6.81 3.07
N GLN A 116 -0.10 -6.84 3.92
CA GLN A 116 -0.29 -5.88 5.01
C GLN A 116 0.30 -6.40 6.32
N ASP A 117 1.00 -5.54 7.05
CA ASP A 117 1.51 -5.75 8.40
C ASP A 117 0.41 -6.18 9.39
N ALA A 118 -0.77 -5.56 9.30
CA ALA A 118 -1.93 -5.91 10.11
C ALA A 118 -2.42 -7.35 9.89
N GLY A 119 -2.22 -7.90 8.68
CA GLY A 119 -2.63 -9.27 8.35
C GLY A 119 -1.69 -10.34 8.88
N LEU A 120 -0.43 -9.98 9.16
CA LEU A 120 0.62 -10.95 9.49
C LEU A 120 0.34 -11.70 10.78
N ILE A 121 -0.26 -11.04 11.77
CA ILE A 121 -0.61 -11.69 13.04
C ILE A 121 -1.58 -12.86 12.81
N PHE A 122 -2.58 -12.67 11.95
CA PHE A 122 -3.57 -13.69 11.64
C PHE A 122 -2.95 -14.82 10.80
N LEU A 123 -2.13 -14.46 9.81
CA LEU A 123 -1.46 -15.45 8.96
C LEU A 123 -0.45 -16.29 9.75
N SER A 124 0.38 -15.67 10.60
CA SER A 124 1.36 -16.35 11.45
C SER A 124 0.69 -17.28 12.48
N THR A 125 -0.38 -16.80 13.11
CA THR A 125 -1.17 -17.62 14.05
C THR A 125 -1.81 -18.80 13.34
N MET A 126 -2.38 -18.59 12.15
CA MET A 126 -2.97 -19.66 11.34
C MET A 126 -1.92 -20.69 10.90
N ALA A 127 -0.76 -20.25 10.40
CA ALA A 127 0.34 -21.13 10.01
C ALA A 127 0.81 -22.00 11.19
N THR A 128 1.02 -21.38 12.34
CA THR A 128 1.44 -22.06 13.57
C THR A 128 0.36 -23.03 14.06
N SER A 129 -0.91 -22.61 14.06
CA SER A 129 -2.04 -23.45 14.47
C SER A 129 -2.19 -24.70 13.60
N ILE A 130 -1.98 -24.58 12.28
CA ILE A 130 -2.03 -25.72 11.35
C ILE A 130 -0.91 -26.70 11.68
N CYS A 131 0.33 -26.22 11.80
CA CYS A 131 1.48 -27.06 12.16
C CYS A 131 1.28 -27.81 13.48
N ASN A 132 0.77 -27.12 14.50
CA ASN A 132 0.49 -27.72 15.81
C ASN A 132 -0.65 -28.75 15.73
N SER A 133 -1.67 -28.50 14.91
CA SER A 133 -2.82 -29.41 14.75
C SER A 133 -2.48 -30.68 13.97
N LEU A 134 -1.53 -30.61 13.04
CA LEU A 134 -1.05 -31.75 12.27
C LEU A 134 -0.18 -32.71 13.10
N GLY A 135 0.33 -32.27 14.26
CA GLY A 135 1.18 -33.08 15.14
C GLY A 135 2.57 -33.34 14.57
N GLU A 136 3.44 -34.03 15.31
CA GLU A 136 4.83 -34.30 14.90
C GLU A 136 4.94 -35.41 13.83
N ASP A 137 3.97 -36.32 13.77
CA ASP A 137 3.98 -37.53 12.93
C ASP A 137 3.90 -37.25 11.41
N VAL A 138 3.47 -36.04 11.03
CA VAL A 138 3.34 -35.63 9.63
C VAL A 138 4.64 -34.98 9.13
N SER A 139 5.05 -35.35 7.92
CA SER A 139 6.24 -34.79 7.28
C SER A 139 6.19 -33.27 7.15
N THR A 140 7.35 -32.62 7.21
CA THR A 140 7.50 -31.17 7.08
C THR A 140 6.97 -30.66 5.74
N GLU A 141 7.17 -31.42 4.66
CA GLU A 141 6.62 -31.13 3.32
C GLU A 141 5.09 -31.05 3.32
N ALA A 142 4.43 -32.04 3.92
CA ALA A 142 2.97 -32.07 3.98
C ALA A 142 2.43 -30.93 4.85
N LYS A 143 3.12 -30.56 5.94
CA LYS A 143 2.79 -29.40 6.78
C LYS A 143 2.88 -28.09 6.00
N VAL A 144 3.96 -27.90 5.24
CA VAL A 144 4.17 -26.71 4.40
C VAL A 144 3.07 -26.60 3.35
N ALA A 145 2.83 -27.67 2.59
CA ALA A 145 1.81 -27.68 1.54
C ALA A 145 0.41 -27.40 2.10
N THR A 146 0.04 -28.08 3.20
CA THR A 146 -1.25 -27.88 3.86
C THR A 146 -1.41 -26.44 4.35
N THR A 147 -0.36 -25.88 4.94
CA THR A 147 -0.36 -24.49 5.43
C THR A 147 -0.57 -23.50 4.29
N VAL A 148 0.25 -23.59 3.24
CA VAL A 148 0.17 -22.66 2.09
C VAL A 148 -1.20 -22.72 1.42
N VAL A 149 -1.74 -23.91 1.19
CA VAL A 149 -3.07 -24.09 0.57
C VAL A 149 -4.18 -23.54 1.48
N THR A 150 -4.13 -23.84 2.78
CA THR A 150 -5.15 -23.39 3.73
C THR A 150 -5.14 -21.87 3.87
N ILE A 151 -3.96 -21.25 4.01
CA ILE A 151 -3.82 -19.79 4.05
C ILE A 151 -4.29 -19.16 2.73
N GLY A 152 -3.98 -19.78 1.59
CA GLY A 152 -4.45 -19.35 0.27
C GLY A 152 -5.98 -19.34 0.18
N ILE A 153 -6.64 -20.41 0.61
CA ILE A 153 -8.11 -20.51 0.62
C ILE A 153 -8.72 -19.51 1.62
N ALA A 154 -8.14 -19.36 2.81
CA ALA A 154 -8.61 -18.42 3.82
C ALA A 154 -8.49 -16.96 3.36
N THR A 155 -7.37 -16.59 2.74
CA THR A 155 -7.16 -15.23 2.21
C THR A 155 -8.01 -14.94 0.98
N ALA A 156 -8.20 -15.93 0.09
CA ALA A 156 -9.12 -15.80 -1.04
C ALA A 156 -10.58 -15.64 -0.58
N SER A 157 -11.02 -16.44 0.41
CA SER A 157 -12.37 -16.31 0.96
C SER A 157 -12.57 -14.97 1.68
N LEU A 158 -11.57 -14.48 2.41
CA LEU A 158 -11.57 -13.12 2.96
C LEU A 158 -11.71 -12.07 1.84
N GLY A 159 -10.98 -12.21 0.73
CA GLY A 159 -11.11 -11.34 -0.44
C GLY A 159 -12.52 -11.32 -1.02
N VAL A 160 -13.16 -12.48 -1.19
CA VAL A 160 -14.56 -12.59 -1.64
C VAL A 160 -15.50 -11.89 -0.65
N CYS A 161 -15.34 -12.14 0.65
CA CYS A 161 -16.13 -11.49 1.70
C CYS A 161 -15.98 -9.97 1.66
N LEU A 162 -14.77 -9.44 1.47
CA LEU A 162 -14.51 -8.00 1.34
C LEU A 162 -15.20 -7.42 0.11
N VAL A 163 -15.20 -8.12 -1.03
CA VAL A 163 -15.93 -7.70 -2.24
C VAL A 163 -17.44 -7.64 -1.98
N VAL A 164 -18.00 -8.67 -1.34
CA VAL A 164 -19.42 -8.71 -0.98
C VAL A 164 -19.79 -7.57 -0.03
N MET A 165 -19.01 -7.36 1.04
CA MET A 165 -19.22 -6.24 1.97
C MET A 165 -19.12 -4.88 1.28
N GLY A 166 -18.19 -4.72 0.33
CA GLY A 166 -18.07 -3.53 -0.49
C GLY A 166 -19.29 -3.27 -1.38
N ARG A 167 -19.88 -4.33 -1.98
CA ARG A 167 -21.12 -4.24 -2.77
C ARG A 167 -22.34 -3.91 -1.93
N LEU A 168 -22.43 -4.47 -0.73
CA LEU A 168 -23.54 -4.22 0.20
C LEU A 168 -23.41 -2.90 0.98
N LYS A 169 -22.36 -2.10 0.74
CA LYS A 169 -22.05 -0.84 1.45
C LYS A 169 -21.89 -1.00 2.97
N LEU A 170 -21.53 -2.21 3.43
CA LEU A 170 -21.27 -2.51 4.84
C LEU A 170 -19.99 -1.85 5.36
N ALA A 171 -19.16 -1.27 4.49
CA ALA A 171 -18.02 -0.45 4.90
C ALA A 171 -18.43 0.73 5.81
N ALA A 172 -19.67 1.22 5.68
CA ALA A 172 -20.22 2.22 6.60
C ALA A 172 -20.26 1.72 8.06
N PHE A 173 -20.37 0.40 8.26
CA PHE A 173 -20.38 -0.20 9.59
C PHE A 173 -19.00 -0.13 10.27
N ALA A 174 -17.92 -0.29 9.49
CA ALA A 174 -16.56 -0.11 10.00
C ALA A 174 -16.30 1.33 10.47
N SER A 175 -16.98 2.33 9.88
CA SER A 175 -16.89 3.74 10.28
C SER A 175 -17.58 4.06 11.61
N TYR A 176 -18.39 3.16 12.17
CA TYR A 176 -18.97 3.34 13.51
C TYR A 176 -18.00 3.01 14.64
N LEU A 177 -16.84 2.41 14.34
CA LEU A 177 -15.84 2.11 15.36
C LEU A 177 -15.26 3.41 15.94
N PRO A 178 -15.37 3.64 17.26
CA PRO A 178 -14.78 4.80 17.90
C PRO A 178 -13.27 4.86 17.66
N MET A 179 -12.72 6.06 17.45
CA MET A 179 -11.28 6.27 17.29
C MET A 179 -10.41 5.60 18.37
N PRO A 180 -10.81 5.54 19.66
CA PRO A 180 -10.05 4.79 20.67
C PRO A 180 -9.91 3.29 20.38
N VAL A 181 -10.92 2.65 19.79
CA VAL A 181 -10.90 1.21 19.46
C VAL A 181 -9.91 0.95 18.32
N ILE A 182 -9.98 1.77 17.27
CA ILE A 182 -9.07 1.69 16.13
C ILE A 182 -7.62 1.96 16.61
N GLY A 183 -7.44 2.96 17.47
CA GLY A 183 -6.13 3.29 18.06
C GLY A 183 -5.53 2.13 18.86
N GLY A 184 -6.32 1.46 19.71
CA GLY A 184 -5.86 0.30 20.48
C GLY A 184 -5.43 -0.89 19.60
N TYR A 185 -6.22 -1.19 18.56
CA TYR A 185 -5.88 -2.24 17.60
C TYR A 185 -4.58 -1.92 16.82
N LEU A 186 -4.45 -0.69 16.31
CA LEU A 186 -3.24 -0.26 15.61
C LEU A 186 -2.00 -0.26 16.52
N ALA A 187 -2.16 0.13 17.80
CA ALA A 187 -1.09 0.05 18.78
C ALA A 187 -0.61 -1.38 19.00
N PHE A 188 -1.53 -2.35 19.07
CA PHE A 188 -1.18 -3.75 19.23
C PHE A 188 -0.49 -4.34 17.99
N ILE A 189 -0.96 -4.05 16.77
CA ILE A 189 -0.28 -4.47 15.53
C ILE A 189 1.14 -3.90 15.47
N GLY A 190 1.30 -2.62 15.81
CA GLY A 190 2.62 -1.99 15.87
C GLY A 190 3.55 -2.69 16.85
N LEU A 191 3.05 -3.02 18.05
CA LEU A 191 3.80 -3.77 19.06
C LEU A 191 4.15 -5.19 18.59
N PHE A 192 3.19 -5.90 17.99
CA PHE A 192 3.40 -7.24 17.42
C PHE A 192 4.49 -7.21 16.34
N CYS A 193 4.40 -6.27 15.39
CA CYS A 193 5.38 -6.14 14.32
C CYS A 193 6.77 -5.77 14.87
N LEU A 194 6.83 -4.96 15.94
CA LEU A 194 8.09 -4.63 16.63
C LEU A 194 8.71 -5.87 17.27
N TYR A 195 7.95 -6.65 18.05
CA TYR A 195 8.44 -7.89 18.67
C TYR A 195 8.86 -8.92 17.63
N ALA A 196 8.05 -9.12 16.59
CA ALA A 196 8.35 -10.04 15.51
C ALA A 196 9.62 -9.61 14.76
N GLY A 197 9.78 -8.32 14.46
CA GLY A 197 10.99 -7.78 13.83
C GLY A 197 12.24 -7.93 14.70
N LEU A 198 12.13 -7.70 16.02
CA LEU A 198 13.23 -7.92 16.96
C LEU A 198 13.59 -9.41 17.05
N ALA A 199 12.60 -10.30 17.07
CA ALA A 199 12.83 -11.74 17.09
C ALA A 199 13.61 -12.22 15.85
N LEU A 200 13.40 -11.60 14.68
CA LEU A 200 14.18 -11.90 13.47
C LEU A 200 15.63 -11.41 13.53
N SER A 201 15.92 -10.40 14.36
CA SER A 201 17.26 -9.82 14.48
C SER A 201 18.17 -10.58 15.46
N ILE A 202 17.58 -11.44 16.29
CA ILE A 202 18.29 -12.24 17.29
C ILE A 202 18.51 -13.64 16.67
N PRO A 203 19.77 -14.11 16.56
CA PRO A 203 20.09 -15.40 15.96
C PRO A 203 19.66 -16.60 16.81
#